data_AF-A0AAV5W7B2-F1
#
_entry.id   AF-A0AAV5W7B2-F1
#
_cell.length_a   1.000
_cell.length_b   1.000
_cell.length_c   1.000
_cell.angle_alpha   90.00
_cell.angle_beta   90.00
_cell.angle_gamma   90.00
#
_symmetry.space_group_name_H-M   'P 1'
#
loop_
_entity.id
_entity.type
_entity.pdbx_description
1 polymer ?
#
loop_
_entity_poly.entity_id
_entity_poly.type
_entity_poly.pdbx_seq_one_letter_code
_entity_poly.pdbx_strand_id
1 'polypeptide(L)'
;FLDEVEFYEAGLMSRVASPAKRITIMNVSPFTIDATFEGEFALTVKTSNFDMLNSKDCEYVFQTDDSKGSKFFLQVNSLLISMLVDTAPTTKLIKLTTALEFSYERSIEQSSYASSPGYIGCGNQSIVFRNENYNDYELSGYNETFVVSGNSIHHISFSGDLNNDDFAPVWFYRSTVDIEPIKLKGSPLSHTNSWQYELDTNYFSLFWDGKFWKNATFLIRYD
;
A
#
# COMPACT_ATOMS: atom_id res chain seq x y z
N PHE A 1 20.53 -9.06 17.20
CA PHE A 1 19.60 -7.95 16.86
C PHE A 1 19.61 -7.68 15.37
N LEU A 2 20.79 -7.55 14.74
CA LEU A 2 20.90 -7.40 13.27
C LEU A 2 20.75 -8.73 12.52
N ASP A 3 20.98 -9.87 13.17
CA ASP A 3 20.86 -11.21 12.55
C ASP A 3 19.42 -11.57 12.11
N GLU A 4 18.44 -10.72 12.41
CA GLU A 4 17.03 -10.90 12.06
C GLU A 4 16.55 -9.87 11.03
N VAL A 5 17.45 -9.05 10.48
CA VAL A 5 17.14 -7.97 9.53
C VAL A 5 17.83 -8.22 8.20
N GLU A 6 17.06 -8.19 7.12
CA GLU A 6 17.55 -8.29 5.75
C GLU A 6 17.18 -7.04 4.94
N PHE A 7 18.06 -6.66 4.02
CA PHE A 7 17.86 -5.52 3.10
C PHE A 7 17.98 -5.99 1.66
N TYR A 8 17.08 -5.52 0.82
CA TYR A 8 17.02 -5.87 -0.58
C TYR A 8 16.75 -4.64 -1.45
N GLU A 9 17.30 -4.65 -2.65
CA GLU A 9 16.94 -3.74 -3.74
C GLU A 9 15.86 -4.41 -4.60
N ALA A 10 14.74 -3.72 -4.89
CA ALA A 10 13.70 -4.32 -5.74
C ALA A 10 14.22 -4.52 -7.17
N GLY A 11 13.72 -5.56 -7.85
CA GLY A 11 14.07 -5.89 -9.24
C GLY A 11 15.25 -6.85 -9.40
N LEU A 12 16.06 -7.04 -8.34
CA LEU A 12 17.13 -8.05 -8.31
C LEU A 12 16.85 -9.18 -7.32
N MET A 13 15.70 -9.13 -6.63
CA MET A 13 15.39 -10.02 -5.53
C MET A 13 14.54 -11.21 -5.94
N SER A 14 15.10 -12.40 -5.75
CA SER A 14 14.36 -13.65 -5.59
C SER A 14 14.97 -14.44 -4.43
N ARG A 15 14.18 -14.65 -3.37
CA ARG A 15 14.62 -15.29 -2.13
C ARG A 15 13.81 -16.56 -1.88
N VAL A 16 14.50 -17.66 -1.60
CA VAL A 16 13.94 -18.94 -1.16
C VAL A 16 14.74 -19.38 0.08
N ALA A 17 14.30 -19.00 1.28
CA ALA A 17 15.08 -19.28 2.50
C ALA A 17 14.28 -19.08 3.81
N SER A 18 14.80 -19.66 4.89
CA SER A 18 14.37 -19.53 6.31
C SER A 18 13.99 -18.08 6.68
N PRO A 19 12.99 -17.83 7.54
CA PRO A 19 12.47 -16.48 7.73
C PRO A 19 13.49 -15.55 8.40
N ALA A 20 13.81 -14.43 7.75
CA ALA A 20 14.19 -13.24 8.48
C ALA A 20 12.90 -12.62 9.06
N LYS A 21 12.96 -12.20 10.33
CA LYS A 21 11.80 -11.58 10.97
C LYS A 21 11.53 -10.20 10.41
N ARG A 22 12.56 -9.49 9.99
CA ARG A 22 12.46 -8.13 9.45
C ARG A 22 13.10 -8.08 8.08
N ILE A 23 12.33 -7.64 7.10
CA ILE A 23 12.78 -7.54 5.71
C ILE A 23 12.51 -6.12 5.26
N THR A 24 13.51 -5.45 4.70
CA THR A 24 13.38 -4.13 4.07
C THR A 24 13.69 -4.25 2.60
N ILE A 25 12.80 -3.74 1.76
CA ILE A 25 12.97 -3.69 0.31
C ILE A 25 12.98 -2.21 -0.08
N MET A 26 13.93 -1.82 -0.91
CA MET A 26 14.11 -0.44 -1.36
C MET A 26 14.16 -0.39 -2.89
N ASN A 27 13.56 0.64 -3.48
CA ASN A 27 13.77 0.97 -4.88
C ASN A 27 13.41 2.42 -5.17
N VAL A 28 14.06 3.02 -6.16
CA VAL A 28 13.75 4.37 -6.64
C VAL A 28 12.52 4.42 -7.56
N SER A 29 12.03 3.28 -8.03
CA SER A 29 10.86 3.12 -8.89
C SER A 29 9.81 2.25 -8.20
N PRO A 30 8.50 2.40 -8.55
CA PRO A 30 7.45 1.51 -8.08
C PRO A 30 7.76 0.04 -8.39
N PHE A 31 7.37 -0.85 -7.48
CA PHE A 31 7.64 -2.29 -7.60
C PHE A 31 6.54 -3.13 -6.97
N THR A 32 6.55 -4.42 -7.23
CA THR A 32 5.64 -5.39 -6.62
C THR A 32 6.38 -6.35 -5.71
N ILE A 33 5.69 -6.84 -4.70
CA ILE A 33 6.13 -7.88 -3.79
C ILE A 33 5.15 -9.04 -3.92
N ASP A 34 5.68 -10.24 -4.14
CA ASP A 34 4.94 -11.50 -4.05
C ASP A 34 5.66 -12.38 -3.01
N ALA A 35 4.96 -12.73 -1.94
CA ALA A 35 5.44 -13.64 -0.92
C ALA A 35 4.52 -14.86 -0.80
N THR A 36 5.13 -16.03 -0.65
CA THR A 36 4.43 -17.28 -0.37
C THR A 36 4.84 -17.81 1.00
N PHE A 37 3.84 -18.15 1.83
CA PHE A 37 4.02 -18.65 3.20
C PHE A 37 3.52 -20.10 3.34
N GLU A 38 4.16 -20.86 4.22
CA GLU A 38 3.70 -22.16 4.74
C GLU A 38 3.18 -21.93 6.17
N GLY A 39 1.96 -22.39 6.45
CA GLY A 39 1.33 -22.26 7.76
C GLY A 39 0.59 -20.92 7.97
N GLU A 40 0.11 -20.72 9.18
CA GLU A 40 -0.46 -19.45 9.64
C GLU A 40 0.64 -18.40 9.73
N PHE A 41 0.33 -17.15 9.39
CA PHE A 41 1.31 -16.05 9.44
C PHE A 41 0.69 -14.76 9.95
N ALA A 42 1.52 -14.01 10.69
CA ALA A 42 1.27 -12.64 11.07
C ALA A 42 2.28 -11.74 10.35
N LEU A 43 1.78 -10.68 9.72
CA LEU A 43 2.57 -9.78 8.90
C LEU A 43 2.20 -8.36 9.23
N THR A 44 3.18 -7.52 9.53
CA THR A 44 3.01 -6.07 9.56
C THR A 44 3.89 -5.44 8.50
N VAL A 45 3.30 -4.64 7.62
CA VAL A 45 4.00 -3.97 6.53
C VAL A 45 3.86 -2.47 6.68
N LYS A 46 4.98 -1.76 6.60
CA LYS A 46 5.01 -0.29 6.68
C LYS A 46 5.92 0.27 5.59
N THR A 47 5.55 1.40 5.01
CA THR A 47 6.44 2.19 4.14
C THR A 47 7.41 3.02 4.98
N SER A 48 8.20 2.34 5.81
CA SER A 48 9.13 2.94 6.74
C SER A 48 10.34 2.03 6.98
N ASN A 49 11.35 2.54 7.69
CA ASN A 49 12.52 1.75 8.04
C ASN A 49 12.17 0.60 9.01
N PHE A 50 12.98 -0.46 9.02
CA PHE A 50 12.76 -1.66 9.84
C PHE A 50 12.70 -1.41 11.35
N ASP A 51 13.35 -0.34 11.84
CA ASP A 51 13.34 0.07 13.24
C ASP A 51 11.99 0.70 13.64
N MET A 52 11.22 1.19 12.67
CA MET A 52 9.91 1.79 12.85
C MET A 52 8.74 0.80 12.74
N LEU A 53 9.00 -0.48 12.46
CA LEU A 53 7.96 -1.51 12.33
C LEU A 53 7.05 -1.61 13.56
N ASN A 54 7.60 -1.40 14.76
CA ASN A 54 6.86 -1.41 16.03
C ASN A 54 6.41 -0.02 16.51
N SER A 55 6.75 1.04 15.78
CA SER A 55 6.36 2.40 16.16
C SER A 55 4.87 2.62 15.96
N LYS A 56 4.22 3.26 16.93
CA LYS A 56 2.83 3.73 16.81
C LYS A 56 2.71 5.01 16.00
N ASP A 57 3.81 5.72 15.82
CA ASP A 57 3.87 6.96 15.03
C ASP A 57 3.95 6.68 13.52
N CYS A 58 3.75 5.41 13.14
CA CYS A 58 3.85 4.96 11.77
C CYS A 58 2.67 4.10 11.37
N GLU A 59 2.00 4.51 10.30
CA GLU A 59 0.89 3.78 9.70
C GLU A 59 1.38 2.49 9.05
N TYR A 60 0.60 1.43 9.23
CA TYR A 60 0.77 0.22 8.43
C TYR A 60 0.05 0.38 7.10
N VAL A 61 0.60 -0.24 6.07
CA VAL A 61 -0.06 -0.37 4.76
C VAL A 61 -0.72 -1.73 4.58
N PHE A 62 -0.29 -2.73 5.36
CA PHE A 62 -0.92 -4.04 5.44
C PHE A 62 -0.64 -4.64 6.82
N GLN A 63 -1.63 -5.24 7.46
CA GLN A 63 -1.46 -5.96 8.71
C GLN A 63 -2.37 -7.18 8.77
N THR A 64 -1.85 -8.30 9.26
CA THR A 64 -2.63 -9.48 9.63
C THR A 64 -2.08 -10.07 10.92
N ASP A 65 -2.98 -10.51 11.80
CA ASP A 65 -2.64 -11.12 13.08
C ASP A 65 -2.59 -12.66 12.99
N ASP A 66 -3.36 -13.27 12.09
CA ASP A 66 -3.38 -14.72 11.86
C ASP A 66 -4.09 -15.05 10.54
N SER A 67 -3.39 -14.87 9.42
CA SER A 67 -3.97 -15.14 8.10
C SER A 67 -3.87 -16.61 7.74
N LYS A 68 -5.01 -17.19 7.36
CA LYS A 68 -5.10 -18.48 6.68
C LYS A 68 -4.94 -18.26 5.19
N GLY A 69 -3.69 -18.04 4.78
CA GLY A 69 -3.33 -17.83 3.39
C GLY A 69 -1.94 -18.35 3.10
N SER A 70 -1.66 -18.70 1.85
CA SER A 70 -0.31 -19.06 1.42
C SER A 70 0.36 -17.94 0.62
N LYS A 71 -0.34 -16.83 0.36
CA LYS A 71 0.13 -15.78 -0.55
C LYS A 71 -0.15 -14.39 -0.02
N PHE A 72 0.78 -13.50 -0.30
CA PHE A 72 0.73 -12.07 -0.04
C PHE A 72 1.24 -11.38 -1.30
N PHE A 73 0.46 -10.44 -1.82
CA PHE A 73 0.85 -9.63 -2.97
C PHE A 73 0.63 -8.16 -2.64
N LEU A 74 1.61 -7.33 -2.97
CA LEU A 74 1.56 -5.91 -2.69
C LEU A 74 2.20 -5.13 -3.83
N GLN A 75 1.54 -4.09 -4.34
CA GLN A 75 2.18 -3.14 -5.24
C GLN A 75 2.57 -1.89 -4.46
N VAL A 76 3.86 -1.62 -4.46
CA VAL A 76 4.52 -0.64 -3.60
C VAL A 76 4.85 0.60 -4.40
N ASN A 77 4.26 1.71 -3.97
CA ASN A 77 4.50 3.04 -4.53
C ASN A 77 5.30 3.93 -3.56
N SER A 78 6.40 3.37 -3.02
CA SER A 78 7.26 4.02 -2.03
C SER A 78 8.71 3.60 -2.22
N LEU A 79 9.62 4.47 -1.80
CA LEU A 79 11.06 4.27 -1.88
C LEU A 79 11.55 3.07 -1.06
N LEU A 80 10.83 2.78 0.01
CA LEU A 80 11.19 1.75 0.95
C LEU A 80 9.93 1.17 1.59
N ILE A 81 10.00 -0.12 1.86
CA ILE A 81 8.96 -0.84 2.58
C ILE A 81 9.61 -1.89 3.46
N SER A 82 9.17 -1.95 4.70
CA SER A 82 9.63 -2.94 5.66
C SER A 82 8.47 -3.85 6.06
N MET A 83 8.82 -5.11 6.30
CA MET A 83 7.92 -6.16 6.71
C MET A 83 8.43 -6.78 8.01
N LEU A 84 7.55 -6.90 9.00
CA LEU A 84 7.74 -7.73 10.17
C LEU A 84 6.94 -9.02 9.97
N VAL A 85 7.64 -10.12 9.77
CA VAL A 85 7.05 -11.46 9.73
C VAL A 85 7.13 -12.01 11.13
N ASP A 86 6.00 -12.01 11.85
CA ASP A 86 5.92 -12.70 13.12
C ASP A 86 5.65 -14.18 12.83
N THR A 87 6.63 -15.00 13.18
CA THR A 87 6.62 -16.42 12.84
C THR A 87 6.20 -17.17 14.08
N ALA A 88 4.95 -17.63 14.08
CA ALA A 88 4.62 -18.78 14.90
C ALA A 88 5.61 -19.91 14.55
N PRO A 89 5.88 -20.87 15.46
CA PRO A 89 6.86 -21.92 15.21
C PRO A 89 6.63 -22.74 13.92
N THR A 90 5.39 -22.71 13.40
CA THR A 90 4.94 -23.38 12.19
C THR A 90 5.04 -22.54 10.92
N THR A 91 5.24 -21.22 11.04
CA THR A 91 5.27 -20.29 9.89
C THR A 91 6.61 -20.37 9.18
N LYS A 92 6.60 -20.56 7.85
CA LYS A 92 7.79 -20.42 7.02
C LYS A 92 7.53 -19.55 5.81
N LEU A 93 8.35 -18.52 5.62
CA LEU A 93 8.41 -17.81 4.35
C LEU A 93 9.07 -18.73 3.31
N ILE A 94 8.27 -19.23 2.37
CA ILE A 94 8.74 -20.16 1.32
C ILE A 94 9.49 -19.38 0.24
N LYS A 95 8.88 -18.28 -0.20
CA LYS A 95 9.37 -17.50 -1.34
C LYS A 95 9.04 -16.03 -1.14
N LEU A 96 9.97 -15.16 -1.50
CA LEU A 96 9.75 -13.73 -1.62
C LEU A 96 10.42 -13.24 -2.90
N THR A 97 9.62 -12.65 -3.78
CA THR A 97 10.08 -12.10 -5.06
C THR A 97 9.63 -10.66 -5.21
N THR A 98 10.44 -9.88 -5.91
CA THR A 98 10.09 -8.52 -6.30
C THR A 98 10.19 -8.36 -7.79
N ALA A 99 9.33 -7.53 -8.38
CA ALA A 99 9.42 -7.16 -9.79
C ALA A 99 9.20 -5.66 -9.95
N LEU A 100 9.80 -5.07 -10.98
CA LEU A 100 9.55 -3.67 -11.37
C LEU A 100 8.30 -3.54 -12.26
N GLU A 101 7.56 -4.64 -12.43
CA GLU A 101 6.28 -4.68 -13.12
C GLU A 101 5.20 -4.11 -12.19
N PHE A 102 4.96 -2.81 -12.30
CA PHE A 102 3.93 -2.10 -11.57
C PHE A 102 2.74 -1.81 -12.48
N SER A 103 1.56 -2.30 -12.09
CA SER A 103 0.31 -2.05 -12.80
C SER A 103 -0.49 -0.98 -12.06
N TYR A 104 -1.00 0.01 -12.78
CA TYR A 104 -1.96 0.98 -12.26
C TYR A 104 -3.39 0.43 -12.20
N GLU A 105 -3.59 -0.80 -12.67
CA GLU A 105 -4.79 -1.59 -12.44
C GLU A 105 -4.56 -2.57 -11.28
N ARG A 106 -5.38 -2.46 -10.24
CA ARG A 106 -5.33 -3.22 -8.98
C ARG A 106 -6.56 -4.09 -8.85
N SER A 107 -6.39 -5.33 -8.37
CA SER A 107 -7.54 -6.13 -7.95
C SER A 107 -8.03 -5.66 -6.57
N ILE A 108 -9.34 -5.55 -6.40
CA ILE A 108 -9.99 -5.29 -5.10
C ILE A 108 -10.49 -6.55 -4.41
N GLU A 109 -10.14 -7.71 -4.96
CA GLU A 109 -10.51 -9.02 -4.39
C GLU A 109 -9.62 -9.41 -3.20
N GLN A 110 -8.58 -8.61 -2.91
CA GLN A 110 -7.63 -8.85 -1.83
C GLN A 110 -7.32 -7.54 -1.11
N SER A 111 -7.24 -7.60 0.22
CA SER A 111 -6.79 -6.50 1.05
C SER A 111 -5.44 -5.97 0.61
N SER A 112 -5.32 -4.65 0.46
CA SER A 112 -4.08 -4.00 0.02
C SER A 112 -4.16 -2.49 0.29
N TYR A 113 -3.26 -1.72 -0.34
CA TYR A 113 -3.22 -0.28 -0.20
C TYR A 113 -2.88 0.43 -1.52
N ALA A 114 -3.14 1.72 -1.52
CA ALA A 114 -2.76 2.68 -2.53
C ALA A 114 -2.22 3.92 -1.83
N SER A 115 -1.17 4.52 -2.38
CA SER A 115 -0.58 5.73 -1.82
C SER A 115 -0.09 6.65 -2.92
N SER A 116 0.04 7.93 -2.59
CA SER A 116 0.82 8.86 -3.41
C SER A 116 2.25 8.31 -3.62
N PRO A 117 2.86 8.55 -4.78
CA PRO A 117 4.23 8.11 -5.00
C PRO A 117 5.23 8.67 -3.99
N GLY A 118 6.09 7.80 -3.47
CA GLY A 118 7.10 8.13 -2.46
C GLY A 118 6.56 8.25 -1.03
N TYR A 119 5.30 7.88 -0.77
CA TYR A 119 4.71 7.94 0.57
C TYR A 119 5.54 7.19 1.61
N ILE A 120 5.90 7.87 2.70
CA ILE A 120 6.56 7.28 3.87
C ILE A 120 5.61 7.40 5.05
N GLY A 121 5.17 6.26 5.59
CA GLY A 121 4.12 6.19 6.60
C GLY A 121 4.57 6.55 8.01
N CYS A 122 5.66 7.30 8.20
CA CYS A 122 6.22 7.63 9.52
C CYS A 122 6.46 9.13 9.71
N GLY A 123 6.26 9.57 10.94
CA GLY A 123 6.62 10.92 11.39
C GLY A 123 5.52 11.94 11.13
N ASN A 124 5.88 13.22 11.09
CA ASN A 124 4.91 14.27 10.79
C ASN A 124 4.42 14.06 9.34
N GLN A 125 3.16 13.67 9.17
CA GLN A 125 2.49 13.47 7.87
C GLN A 125 2.55 14.72 6.96
N SER A 126 2.92 15.89 7.53
CA SER A 126 3.21 17.12 6.79
C SER A 126 4.55 17.07 6.02
N ILE A 127 5.44 16.12 6.31
CA ILE A 127 6.75 15.97 5.67
C ILE A 127 6.66 14.88 4.62
N VAL A 128 6.89 15.26 3.36
CA VAL A 128 6.77 14.36 2.22
C VAL A 128 8.14 14.06 1.63
N PHE A 129 8.51 12.78 1.58
CA PHE A 129 9.70 12.31 0.87
C PHE A 129 9.32 11.98 -0.57
N ARG A 130 10.09 12.50 -1.54
CA ARG A 130 9.79 12.32 -2.97
C ARG A 130 11.03 11.99 -3.76
N ASN A 131 10.86 11.21 -4.81
CA ASN A 131 11.89 10.95 -5.80
C ASN A 131 11.31 11.21 -7.19
N GLU A 132 12.06 11.93 -8.03
CA GLU A 132 11.67 12.29 -9.40
C GLU A 132 11.52 11.07 -10.31
N ASN A 133 12.05 9.91 -9.94
CA ASN A 133 11.82 8.66 -10.67
C ASN A 133 10.38 8.15 -10.55
N TYR A 134 9.59 8.69 -9.63
CA TYR A 134 8.13 8.47 -9.56
C TYR A 134 7.35 9.48 -10.42
N ASN A 135 8.04 10.38 -11.12
CA ASN A 135 7.47 11.46 -11.93
C ASN A 135 7.32 11.07 -13.41
N ASP A 136 7.03 9.80 -13.72
CA ASP A 136 6.90 9.34 -15.11
C ASP A 136 5.64 9.88 -15.83
N TYR A 137 5.02 10.92 -15.28
CA TYR A 137 3.84 11.56 -15.83
C TYR A 137 4.09 13.04 -16.10
N GLU A 138 4.50 13.32 -17.34
CA GLU A 138 4.34 14.65 -17.97
C GLU A 138 2.85 15.04 -18.16
N LEU A 139 1.90 14.26 -17.63
CA LEU A 139 0.46 14.36 -17.86
C LEU A 139 -0.32 14.47 -16.54
N SER A 140 -0.51 15.69 -16.04
CA SER A 140 -1.64 16.20 -15.23
C SER A 140 -2.22 15.43 -14.01
N GLY A 141 -1.77 14.23 -13.64
CA GLY A 141 -2.31 13.50 -12.48
C GLY A 141 -1.89 12.04 -12.36
N TYR A 142 -2.02 11.53 -11.15
CA TYR A 142 -1.88 10.12 -10.80
C TYR A 142 -3.26 9.44 -10.88
N ASN A 143 -3.39 8.39 -11.69
CA ASN A 143 -4.64 7.65 -11.84
C ASN A 143 -4.39 6.16 -11.56
N GLU A 144 -5.05 5.63 -10.54
CA GLU A 144 -5.09 4.20 -10.26
C GLU A 144 -6.50 3.68 -10.44
N THR A 145 -6.60 2.53 -11.10
CA THR A 145 -7.86 1.85 -11.37
C THR A 145 -7.92 0.56 -10.55
N PHE A 146 -9.08 0.30 -9.99
CA PHE A 146 -9.35 -0.78 -9.06
C PHE A 146 -10.51 -1.60 -9.60
N VAL A 147 -10.29 -2.89 -9.84
CA VAL A 147 -11.21 -3.76 -10.57
C VAL A 147 -11.47 -5.07 -9.83
N VAL A 148 -12.68 -5.60 -9.93
CA VAL A 148 -13.00 -7.00 -9.63
C VAL A 148 -12.93 -7.80 -10.92
N SER A 149 -12.46 -9.05 -10.86
CA SER A 149 -12.54 -9.93 -12.02
C SER A 149 -14.01 -10.28 -12.31
N GLY A 150 -14.54 -9.79 -13.44
CA GLY A 150 -15.91 -10.08 -13.89
C GLY A 150 -16.93 -9.02 -13.46
N ASN A 151 -18.18 -9.45 -13.23
CA ASN A 151 -19.33 -8.55 -13.00
C ASN A 151 -19.85 -8.57 -11.54
N SER A 152 -19.10 -9.16 -10.61
CA SER A 152 -19.51 -9.28 -9.20
C SER A 152 -19.32 -7.95 -8.48
N ILE A 153 -20.34 -7.49 -7.76
CA ILE A 153 -20.25 -6.31 -6.89
C ILE A 153 -19.71 -6.76 -5.53
N HIS A 154 -18.68 -6.08 -5.04
CA HIS A 154 -18.07 -6.31 -3.73
C HIS A 154 -18.34 -5.12 -2.81
N HIS A 155 -18.54 -5.40 -1.54
CA HIS A 155 -18.53 -4.37 -0.51
C HIS A 155 -17.09 -4.10 -0.10
N ILE A 156 -16.64 -2.86 -0.23
CA ILE A 156 -15.26 -2.45 0.03
C ILE A 156 -15.24 -1.42 1.13
N SER A 157 -14.38 -1.62 2.13
CA SER A 157 -14.10 -0.65 3.18
C SER A 157 -12.74 -0.01 2.93
N PHE A 158 -12.72 1.30 2.76
CA PHE A 158 -11.49 2.09 2.67
C PHE A 158 -11.14 2.68 4.03
N SER A 159 -9.85 2.70 4.38
CA SER A 159 -9.37 3.47 5.54
C SER A 159 -8.06 4.17 5.25
N GLY A 160 -7.84 5.37 5.80
CA GLY A 160 -6.52 6.00 5.76
C GLY A 160 -6.53 7.52 5.83
N ASP A 161 -5.37 8.08 5.47
CA ASP A 161 -5.12 9.51 5.36
C ASP A 161 -5.63 10.02 4.00
N LEU A 162 -6.94 9.91 3.80
CA LEU A 162 -7.63 10.50 2.68
C LEU A 162 -7.65 12.01 2.87
N ASN A 163 -6.52 12.62 2.53
CA ASN A 163 -6.24 14.04 2.69
C ASN A 163 -7.36 14.87 2.06
N ASN A 164 -8.21 15.36 2.95
CA ASN A 164 -9.44 16.11 2.72
C ASN A 164 -9.17 17.62 2.84
N ASP A 165 -7.92 18.04 2.66
CA ASP A 165 -7.61 19.43 2.38
C ASP A 165 -8.14 19.76 0.97
N ASP A 166 -9.03 20.76 0.90
CA ASP A 166 -9.56 21.32 -0.33
C ASP A 166 -8.45 21.70 -1.34
N PHE A 167 -7.22 21.91 -0.84
CA PHE A 167 -6.05 22.19 -1.65
C PHE A 167 -5.53 20.99 -2.46
N ALA A 168 -5.68 19.74 -2.01
CA ALA A 168 -5.08 18.58 -2.68
C ALA A 168 -5.98 17.32 -2.65
N PRO A 169 -7.24 17.43 -3.13
CA PRO A 169 -8.22 16.38 -2.94
C PRO A 169 -7.85 15.11 -3.72
N VAL A 170 -8.13 13.96 -3.10
CA VAL A 170 -8.16 12.66 -3.76
C VAL A 170 -9.57 12.40 -4.25
N TRP A 171 -9.73 12.13 -5.54
CA TRP A 171 -11.03 11.94 -6.17
C TRP A 171 -11.27 10.48 -6.50
N PHE A 172 -12.48 10.00 -6.22
CA PHE A 172 -12.93 8.66 -6.60
C PHE A 172 -13.89 8.73 -7.79
N TYR A 173 -13.87 7.75 -8.68
CA TYR A 173 -14.79 7.65 -9.82
C TYR A 173 -15.31 6.20 -9.93
N ARG A 174 -16.56 5.98 -10.34
CA ARG A 174 -17.13 4.61 -10.47
C ARG A 174 -16.84 3.99 -11.83
N SER A 175 -16.27 4.74 -12.76
CA SER A 175 -15.86 4.29 -14.07
C SER A 175 -14.72 5.16 -14.60
N THR A 176 -13.96 4.67 -15.58
CA THR A 176 -12.98 5.48 -16.33
C THR A 176 -13.62 6.62 -17.12
N VAL A 177 -14.94 6.59 -17.31
CA VAL A 177 -15.69 7.55 -18.15
C VAL A 177 -16.57 8.50 -17.33
N ASP A 178 -16.57 8.37 -16.01
CA ASP A 178 -17.32 9.27 -15.13
C ASP A 178 -16.73 10.68 -15.22
N ILE A 179 -17.60 11.65 -15.45
CA ILE A 179 -17.22 13.07 -15.59
C ILE A 179 -17.07 13.73 -14.21
N GLU A 180 -17.78 13.21 -13.20
CA GLU A 180 -17.81 13.78 -11.85
C GLU A 180 -17.29 12.78 -10.81
N PRO A 181 -16.47 13.23 -9.85
CA PRO A 181 -16.01 12.37 -8.79
C PRO A 181 -17.13 12.00 -7.83
N ILE A 182 -17.06 10.77 -7.31
CA ILE A 182 -17.90 10.29 -6.23
C ILE A 182 -17.57 11.09 -4.97
N LYS A 183 -18.61 11.69 -4.39
CA LYS A 183 -18.54 12.20 -3.03
C LYS A 183 -18.74 11.05 -2.06
N LEU A 184 -17.67 10.50 -1.53
CA LEU A 184 -17.74 9.51 -0.46
C LEU A 184 -17.96 10.25 0.87
N LYS A 185 -18.94 9.79 1.66
CA LYS A 185 -19.16 10.29 3.01
C LYS A 185 -18.45 9.35 3.98
N GLY A 186 -17.29 9.77 4.47
CA GLY A 186 -16.54 9.00 5.46
C GLY A 186 -17.06 9.22 6.87
N SER A 187 -16.67 8.31 7.76
CA SER A 187 -16.76 8.48 9.22
C SER A 187 -15.36 8.49 9.82
N PRO A 188 -15.08 9.34 10.82
CA PRO A 188 -13.77 9.32 11.48
C PRO A 188 -13.60 8.00 12.24
N LEU A 189 -12.42 7.39 12.10
CA LEU A 189 -12.06 6.21 12.88
C LEU A 189 -11.69 6.63 14.30
N SER A 190 -12.34 6.01 15.29
CA SER A 190 -12.18 6.36 16.70
C SER A 190 -10.70 6.35 17.11
N HIS A 191 -10.24 7.42 17.74
CA HIS A 191 -8.86 7.58 18.24
C HIS A 191 -7.75 7.61 17.16
N THR A 192 -8.11 7.91 15.91
CA THR A 192 -7.13 8.13 14.82
C THR A 192 -7.46 9.42 14.06
N ASN A 193 -6.52 9.88 13.23
CA ASN A 193 -6.79 10.94 12.24
C ASN A 193 -7.33 10.38 10.91
N SER A 194 -7.49 9.06 10.82
CA SER A 194 -7.93 8.39 9.61
C SER A 194 -9.45 8.38 9.48
N TRP A 195 -9.89 8.28 8.23
CA TRP A 195 -11.30 8.19 7.87
C TRP A 195 -11.59 6.82 7.29
N GLN A 196 -12.80 6.32 7.54
CA GLN A 196 -13.33 5.12 6.92
C GLN A 196 -14.42 5.47 5.92
N TYR A 197 -14.42 4.81 4.77
CA TYR A 197 -15.42 4.96 3.72
C TYR A 197 -15.88 3.58 3.26
N GLU A 198 -17.13 3.45 2.83
CA GLU A 198 -17.68 2.20 2.33
C GLU A 198 -18.26 2.40 0.94
N LEU A 199 -18.08 1.42 0.06
CA LEU A 199 -18.58 1.44 -1.31
C LEU A 199 -18.93 0.03 -1.78
N ASP A 200 -20.14 -0.15 -2.29
CA ASP A 200 -20.49 -1.35 -3.05
C ASP A 200 -20.15 -1.10 -4.53
N THR A 201 -19.13 -1.78 -5.04
CA THR A 201 -18.73 -1.65 -6.44
C THR A 201 -18.00 -2.88 -6.97
N ASN A 202 -17.95 -3.01 -8.29
CA ASN A 202 -17.03 -3.92 -8.99
C ASN A 202 -15.84 -3.18 -9.62
N TYR A 203 -15.84 -1.85 -9.51
CA TYR A 203 -14.88 -0.97 -10.14
C TYR A 203 -14.82 0.39 -9.43
N PHE A 204 -13.63 0.95 -9.23
CA PHE A 204 -13.47 2.39 -9.03
C PHE A 204 -12.12 2.87 -9.54
N SER A 205 -11.95 4.16 -9.76
CA SER A 205 -10.62 4.75 -9.98
C SER A 205 -10.37 5.90 -9.02
N LEU A 206 -9.12 6.01 -8.62
CA LEU A 206 -8.58 7.07 -7.81
C LEU A 206 -7.80 8.02 -8.72
N PHE A 207 -8.14 9.29 -8.65
CA PHE A 207 -7.36 10.35 -9.29
C PHE A 207 -6.80 11.30 -8.25
N TRP A 208 -5.55 11.68 -8.44
CA TRP A 208 -4.89 12.72 -7.67
C TRP A 208 -4.17 13.71 -8.59
N ASP A 209 -4.53 15.00 -8.49
CA ASP A 209 -4.04 16.02 -9.42
C ASP A 209 -2.51 16.22 -9.30
N GLY A 210 -1.85 16.13 -10.45
CA GLY A 210 -0.41 16.31 -10.62
C GLY A 210 0.07 17.75 -10.45
N LYS A 211 -0.77 18.67 -9.99
CA LYS A 211 -0.36 19.99 -9.45
C LYS A 211 -0.09 19.93 -7.95
N PHE A 212 -0.80 19.06 -7.24
CA PHE A 212 -0.72 18.98 -5.78
C PHE A 212 0.21 17.88 -5.28
N TRP A 213 0.72 17.04 -6.19
CA TRP A 213 1.67 15.98 -5.84
C TRP A 213 2.89 16.48 -5.05
N LYS A 214 3.28 17.75 -5.23
CA LYS A 214 4.40 18.40 -4.52
C LYS A 214 4.06 18.93 -3.13
N ASN A 215 2.81 18.93 -2.71
CA ASN A 215 2.42 19.57 -1.45
C ASN A 215 1.59 18.66 -0.53
N ALA A 216 1.05 17.56 -1.06
CA ALA A 216 0.28 16.61 -0.28
C ALA A 216 0.80 15.17 -0.45
N THR A 217 0.32 14.29 0.42
CA THR A 217 0.37 12.84 0.28
C THR A 217 -0.96 12.24 0.68
N PHE A 218 -1.17 10.99 0.28
CA PHE A 218 -2.29 10.19 0.76
C PHE A 218 -1.87 8.72 0.93
N LEU A 219 -2.60 8.05 1.81
CA LEU A 219 -2.60 6.60 1.97
C LEU A 219 -4.04 6.14 2.09
N ILE A 220 -4.39 5.11 1.34
CA ILE A 220 -5.67 4.41 1.42
C ILE A 220 -5.38 2.92 1.52
N ARG A 221 -5.94 2.28 2.53
CA ARG A 221 -6.06 0.83 2.68
C ARG A 221 -7.45 0.43 2.23
N TYR A 222 -7.59 -0.75 1.66
CA TYR A 222 -8.89 -1.32 1.31
C TYR A 222 -8.94 -2.79 1.69
N ASP A 223 -10.12 -3.21 2.15
CA ASP A 223 -10.48 -4.56 2.58
C ASP A 223 -11.86 -4.96 2.06
#